data_AF-A0A821X9D4-F1
#
_entry.id   AF-A0A821X9D4-F1
#
_cell.length_a   1.000
_cell.length_b   1.000
_cell.length_c   1.000
_cell.angle_alpha   90.00
_cell.angle_beta   90.00
_cell.angle_gamma   90.00
#
_symmetry.space_group_name_H-M   'P 1'
#
loop_
_entity.id
_entity.type
_entity.pdbx_description
1 polymer ?
#
loop_
_entity_poly.entity_id
_entity_poly.type
_entity_poly.pdbx_seq_one_letter_code
_entity_poly.pdbx_strand_id
1 'polypeptide(L)' 'MLFYPYGVEVDFMGNIYVADSSNHRIQLFQAGSMNGTTIAGVTGVVGSDPYHLNYPYAVKLDSQLNLGGPLTLILY' A
#
# COMPACT_ATOMS: atom_id res chain seq x y z
N MET A 1 -0.26 -13.08 -3.14
CA MET A 1 -0.43 -13.27 -1.68
C MET A 1 0.15 -12.07 -0.95
N LEU A 2 -0.39 -11.71 0.22
CA LEU A 2 0.21 -10.72 1.12
C LEU A 2 1.38 -11.35 1.90
N PHE A 3 2.38 -10.55 2.26
CA PHE A 3 3.57 -11.00 2.97
C PHE A 3 4.04 -9.93 3.97
N TYR A 4 3.89 -10.24 5.26
CA TYR A 4 4.08 -9.31 6.38
C TYR A 4 3.39 -7.94 6.16
N PRO A 5 2.05 -7.92 5.98
CA PRO A 5 1.33 -6.64 5.89
C PRO A 5 1.31 -5.92 7.25
N TYR A 6 1.51 -4.60 7.25
CA TYR A 6 1.54 -3.80 8.48
C TYR A 6 0.42 -2.76 8.57
N GLY A 7 0.13 -2.08 7.47
CA GLY A 7 -0.82 -0.98 7.42
C GLY A 7 -2.07 -1.34 6.63
N VAL A 8 -3.22 -0.89 7.12
CA VAL A 8 -4.50 -1.01 6.41
C VAL A 8 -5.30 0.28 6.56
N GLU A 9 -5.96 0.69 5.47
CA GLU A 9 -7.00 1.71 5.52
C GLU A 9 -8.17 1.32 4.61
N VAL A 10 -9.37 1.81 4.95
CA VAL A 10 -10.61 1.50 4.25
C VAL A 10 -11.26 2.82 3.85
N ASP A 11 -11.65 2.95 2.58
CA ASP A 11 -12.38 4.12 2.11
C ASP A 11 -13.88 4.04 2.40
N PHE A 12 -14.64 5.11 2.11
CA PHE A 12 -16.09 5.14 2.32
C PHE A 12 -16.87 4.21 1.38
N MET A 13 -16.25 3.71 0.31
CA MET A 13 -16.85 2.74 -0.61
C MET A 13 -16.59 1.29 -0.14
N GLY A 14 -15.79 1.10 0.92
CA GLY A 14 -15.42 -0.21 1.45
C GLY A 14 -14.23 -0.85 0.73
N ASN A 15 -13.48 -0.12 -0.09
CA ASN A 15 -12.24 -0.63 -0.66
C ASN A 15 -11.15 -0.65 0.41
N ILE A 16 -10.32 -1.69 0.40
CA ILE A 16 -9.29 -1.94 1.40
C ILE A 16 -7.92 -1.72 0.77
N TYR A 17 -7.11 -0.88 1.38
CA TYR A 17 -5.75 -0.58 0.97
C TYR A 17 -4.78 -1.16 2.00
N VAL A 18 -3.81 -1.95 1.55
CA VAL A 18 -2.89 -2.68 2.43
C VAL A 18 -1.44 -2.36 2.07
N ALA A 19 -0.65 -1.97 3.07
CA ALA A 19 0.81 -1.93 2.98
C ALA A 19 1.36 -3.35 3.11
N ASP A 20 1.67 -3.95 1.97
CA ASP A 20 2.17 -5.32 1.83
C ASP A 20 3.71 -5.30 1.90
N SER A 21 4.22 -5.14 3.13
CA SER A 21 5.55 -4.60 3.39
C SER A 21 6.69 -5.42 2.79
N SER A 22 6.73 -6.74 3.04
CA SER A 22 7.81 -7.58 2.49
C SER A 22 7.63 -7.88 0.99
N ASN A 23 6.49 -7.52 0.40
CA ASN A 23 6.33 -7.50 -1.04
C ASN A 23 6.63 -6.14 -1.68
N HIS A 24 7.01 -5.12 -0.89
CA HIS A 24 7.43 -3.82 -1.39
C HIS A 24 6.35 -3.11 -2.23
N ARG A 25 5.08 -3.20 -1.79
CA ARG A 25 3.95 -2.66 -2.55
C ARG A 25 2.77 -2.22 -1.69
N ILE A 26 1.85 -1.47 -2.29
CA ILE A 26 0.50 -1.23 -1.77
C ILE A 26 -0.51 -2.01 -2.63
N GLN A 27 -1.38 -2.76 -1.97
CA GLN A 27 -2.46 -3.53 -2.59
C GLN A 27 -3.80 -2.84 -2.36
N LEU A 28 -4.64 -2.78 -3.39
CA LEU A 28 -6.04 -2.38 -3.33
C LEU A 28 -6.93 -3.61 -3.51
N PHE A 29 -7.85 -3.84 -2.58
CA PHE A 29 -8.93 -4.79 -2.70
C PHE A 29 -10.23 -4.01 -2.84
N GLN A 30 -10.91 -4.17 -3.97
CA GLN A 30 -12.24 -3.59 -4.15
C GLN A 30 -13.23 -4.21 -3.18
N ALA A 31 -14.23 -3.45 -2.73
CA ALA A 31 -15.26 -3.95 -1.83
C ALA A 31 -15.88 -5.26 -2.37
N GLY A 32 -15.84 -6.33 -1.57
CA GLY A 32 -16.34 -7.65 -1.95
C GLY A 32 -15.40 -8.50 -2.82
N SER A 33 -14.23 -7.98 -3.22
CA SER A 33 -13.20 -8.75 -3.94
C SER A 33 -12.20 -9.39 -2.97
N MET A 34 -11.84 -10.65 -3.23
CA MET A 34 -10.72 -11.32 -2.57
C MET A 34 -9.39 -11.13 -3.32
N ASN A 35 -9.44 -10.61 -4.55
CA ASN A 35 -8.26 -10.37 -5.37
C ASN A 35 -7.84 -8.91 -5.23
N GLY A 36 -6.55 -8.70 -4.95
CA GLY A 36 -5.97 -7.37 -4.81
C GLY A 36 -5.15 -6.97 -6.03
N THR A 37 -5.21 -5.71 -6.39
CA THR A 37 -4.40 -5.09 -7.46
C THR A 37 -3.28 -4.27 -6.84
N THR A 38 -2.07 -4.39 -7.39
CA THR A 38 -0.97 -3.51 -6.99
C THR A 38 -1.20 -2.11 -7.54
N ILE A 39 -1.27 -1.12 -6.66
CA ILE A 39 -1.49 0.29 -7.04
C ILE A 39 -0.25 1.18 -6.82
N ALA A 40 0.75 0.68 -6.09
CA ALA A 40 2.05 1.33 -5.91
C ALA A 40 3.13 0.29 -5.56
N GLY A 41 4.36 0.53 -6.01
CA GLY A 41 5.49 -0.39 -5.85
C GLY A 41 5.50 -1.55 -6.86
N VAL A 42 6.54 -2.37 -6.82
CA VAL A 42 6.72 -3.53 -7.70
C VAL A 42 6.98 -4.76 -6.83
N THR A 43 6.21 -5.83 -7.07
CA THR A 43 6.24 -7.02 -6.21
C THR A 43 7.64 -7.63 -6.17
N GLY A 44 8.21 -7.73 -4.98
CA GLY A 44 9.52 -8.34 -4.75
C GLY A 44 10.72 -7.46 -5.13
N VAL A 45 10.50 -6.21 -5.54
CA VAL A 45 11.58 -5.25 -5.83
C VAL A 45 11.66 -4.25 -4.70
N VAL A 46 12.72 -4.37 -3.89
CA VAL A 46 13.02 -3.42 -2.82
C VAL A 46 13.32 -2.05 -3.43
N GLY A 47 12.68 -1.00 -2.92
CA GLY A 47 12.92 0.35 -3.39
C GLY A 47 14.30 0.91 -3.04
N SER A 48 15.05 1.27 -4.08
CA SER A 48 16.28 2.06 -4.02
C SER A 48 16.20 3.36 -4.83
N ASP A 49 15.04 3.62 -5.45
CA ASP A 49 14.78 4.76 -6.32
C ASP A 49 13.36 5.30 -6.08
N PRO A 50 13.00 6.48 -6.63
CA PRO A 50 11.71 7.13 -6.36
C PRO A 50 10.46 6.38 -6.83
N TYR A 51 10.60 5.35 -7.68
CA TYR A 51 9.47 4.63 -8.26
C TYR A 51 9.15 3.32 -7.53
N HIS A 52 10.03 2.89 -6.63
CA HIS A 52 9.91 1.63 -5.90
C HIS A 52 9.74 1.86 -4.40
N LEU A 53 8.91 1.04 -3.76
CA LEU A 53 8.66 1.14 -2.32
C LEU A 53 9.62 0.26 -1.52
N ASN A 54 10.04 0.75 -0.37
CA ASN A 54 10.90 -0.01 0.54
C ASN A 54 10.18 -0.23 1.86
N TYR A 55 9.76 -1.48 2.13
CA TYR A 55 9.02 -1.90 3.32
C TYR A 55 7.92 -0.92 3.74
N PRO A 56 6.90 -0.66 2.89
CA PRO A 56 5.81 0.24 3.27
C PRO A 56 5.15 -0.27 4.56
N TYR A 57 4.96 0.64 5.52
CA TYR A 57 4.42 0.30 6.84
C TYR A 57 2.97 0.75 7.02
N ALA A 58 2.66 1.98 6.56
CA ALA A 58 1.35 2.58 6.72
C ALA A 58 0.71 2.89 5.37
N VAL A 59 -0.62 2.93 5.36
CA VAL A 59 -1.41 3.54 4.29
C VAL A 59 -2.21 4.67 4.93
N LYS A 60 -2.19 5.83 4.27
CA LYS A 60 -3.08 6.96 4.60
C LYS A 60 -3.74 7.47 3.33
N LEU A 61 -5.05 7.68 3.38
CA LEU A 61 -5.86 8.25 2.32
C LEU A 61 -6.13 9.72 2.64
N ASP A 62 -6.06 10.58 1.63
CA ASP A 62 -6.54 11.96 1.71
C ASP A 62 -8.07 12.03 1.54
N SER A 63 -8.62 13.25 1.65
CA SER A 63 -10.07 13.48 1.48
C SER A 63 -10.59 13.20 0.07
N GLN A 64 -9.70 13.01 -0.90
CA GLN A 64 -10.02 12.64 -2.28
C GLN A 64 -9.77 11.15 -2.57
N LEU A 65 -9.45 10.34 -1.55
CA LEU A 65 -9.09 8.92 -1.64
C LEU A 65 -7.78 8.63 -2.37
N ASN A 66 -6.90 9.62 -2.53
CA ASN A 66 -5.54 9.35 -2.98
C ASN A 66 -4.70 8.90 -1.78
N LEU A 67 -3.63 8.15 -2.04
CA LEU A 67 -2.60 7.90 -1.03
C LEU A 67 -2.00 9.26 -0.62
N GLY A 68 -2.30 9.69 0.61
CA GLY A 68 -1.96 11.00 1.14
C GLY A 68 -0.62 11.03 1.87
N GLY A 69 0.11 12.13 1.69
CA GLY A 69 1.42 12.38 2.29
C GLY A 69 2.58 11.99 1.37
N PRO A 70 3.80 12.52 1.61
CA PRO A 70 4.96 12.04 0.89
C PRO A 70 5.04 10.53 1.10
N LEU A 71 5.22 9.76 0.03
CA LEU A 71 5.53 8.31 0.04
C LEU A 71 6.89 8.00 0.72
N THR A 72 7.32 8.90 1.60
CA THR A 72 8.60 8.94 2.29
C THR A 72 8.36 8.47 3.71
N LEU A 73 8.66 7.18 3.92
CA LEU A 73 9.50 6.71 5.01
C LEU A 73 9.30 7.43 6.36
N ILE A 74 8.38 6.96 7.19
CA ILE A 74 8.57 7.08 8.63
C ILE A 74 9.34 5.83 9.05
N LEU A 75 10.68 5.96 9.05
CA LEU A 75 11.59 5.09 9.80
C LEU A 75 11.15 5.08 11.26
N TYR A 76 10.84 3.89 11.78
CA TYR A 76 11.42 3.35 13.02
C TYR A 76 11.64 1.84 12.81
#